data_AF-A0A1G3U5T9-F1
#
_entry.id   AF-A0A1G3U5T9-F1
#
_cell.length_a   1.000
_cell.length_b   1.000
_cell.length_c   1.000
_cell.angle_alpha   90.00
_cell.angle_beta   90.00
_cell.angle_gamma   90.00
#
_symmetry.space_group_name_H-M   'P 1'
#
loop_
_entity.id
_entity.type
_entity.pdbx_description
1 polymer ?
#
loop_
_entity_poly.entity_id
_entity_poly.type
_entity_poly.pdbx_seq_one_letter_code
_entity_poly.pdbx_strand_id
1 'polypeptide(L)'
;MSTSYKPLVERFFIPRPTLIEWHKRAEDEKDNWRVKHLEYLRVQLLVEKETLQEIQHYALCAEDLFILSVYIFFQNINHHIPKDKLRQGLREFALHVRAGVEYQHDFAQRIWSLRMGDESNKKIVNYYRVFDVLDRLSAAQYALLIGSVIDFVKMTKKKYKIETKTFLEGKTWQELFTYDKAFSIKAIEEYFESKELLK
;
A
#
# COMPACT_ATOMS: atom_id res chain seq x y z
N MET A 1 -27.40 19.53 -3.72
CA MET A 1 -26.49 18.77 -2.83
C MET A 1 -25.24 19.61 -2.58
N SER A 2 -24.87 19.89 -1.33
CA SER A 2 -23.61 20.61 -1.06
C SER A 2 -22.44 19.65 -1.31
N THR A 3 -21.72 19.87 -2.41
CA THR A 3 -20.55 19.05 -2.73
C THR A 3 -19.37 19.58 -1.92
N SER A 4 -18.78 18.74 -1.07
CA SER A 4 -17.58 19.13 -0.32
C SER A 4 -16.40 19.34 -1.28
N TYR A 5 -15.77 20.51 -1.24
CA TYR A 5 -14.56 20.80 -2.03
C TYR A 5 -13.29 20.19 -1.43
N LYS A 6 -13.35 19.70 -0.19
CA LYS A 6 -12.17 19.22 0.54
C LYS A 6 -11.37 18.15 -0.24
N PRO A 7 -11.99 17.10 -0.82
CA PRO A 7 -11.25 16.11 -1.60
C PRO A 7 -10.58 16.71 -2.85
N LEU A 8 -11.22 17.68 -3.51
CA LEU A 8 -10.65 18.34 -4.69
C LEU A 8 -9.43 19.21 -4.32
N VAL A 9 -9.50 19.89 -3.18
CA VAL A 9 -8.37 20.69 -2.66
C VAL A 9 -7.22 19.77 -2.27
N GLU A 10 -7.48 18.71 -1.52
CA GLU A 10 -6.44 17.82 -0.99
C GLU A 10 -5.81 16.94 -2.08
N ARG A 11 -6.61 16.49 -3.06
CA ARG A 11 -6.14 15.58 -4.12
C ARG A 11 -5.50 16.29 -5.29
N PHE A 12 -6.09 17.41 -5.73
CA PHE A 12 -5.66 18.12 -6.94
C PHE A 12 -4.98 19.45 -6.64
N PHE A 13 -4.80 19.81 -5.37
CA PHE A 13 -4.18 21.06 -4.93
C PHE A 13 -4.84 22.32 -5.51
N ILE A 14 -6.13 22.24 -5.83
CA ILE A 14 -6.89 23.37 -6.37
C ILE A 14 -7.42 24.22 -5.21
N PRO A 15 -7.10 25.53 -5.14
CA PRO A 15 -7.60 26.39 -4.08
C PRO A 15 -9.13 26.42 -4.04
N ARG A 16 -9.70 26.39 -2.84
CA ARG A 16 -11.15 26.46 -2.63
C ARG A 16 -11.82 27.67 -3.33
N PRO A 17 -11.24 28.90 -3.34
CA PRO A 17 -11.81 30.01 -4.08
C PRO A 17 -11.95 29.73 -5.58
N THR A 18 -10.97 29.06 -6.19
CA THR A 18 -11.00 28.66 -7.61
C THR A 18 -12.12 27.67 -7.88
N LEU A 19 -12.32 26.67 -7.00
CA LEU A 19 -13.42 25.70 -7.14
C LEU A 19 -14.80 26.35 -7.02
N ILE A 20 -14.95 27.34 -6.12
CA ILE A 20 -16.20 28.12 -5.98
C ILE A 20 -16.47 28.92 -7.26
N GLU A 21 -15.44 29.54 -7.82
CA GLU A 21 -15.52 30.31 -9.05
C GLU A 21 -15.95 29.44 -10.23
N TRP A 22 -15.32 28.27 -10.39
CA TRP A 22 -15.70 27.29 -11.44
C TRP A 22 -17.12 26.76 -11.25
N HIS A 23 -17.55 26.55 -10.01
CA HIS A 23 -18.91 26.09 -9.72
C HIS A 23 -19.97 27.15 -10.04
N LYS A 24 -19.72 28.43 -9.71
CA LYS A 24 -20.62 29.53 -10.07
C LYS A 24 -20.81 29.65 -11.58
N ARG A 25 -19.74 29.50 -12.35
CA ARG A 25 -19.80 29.49 -13.82
C ARG A 25 -20.59 28.33 -14.40
N ALA A 26 -20.79 27.24 -13.65
CA ALA A 26 -21.56 26.09 -14.14
C ALA A 26 -23.05 26.40 -14.34
N GLU A 27 -23.56 27.44 -13.68
CA GLU A 27 -24.95 27.88 -13.81
C GLU A 27 -25.20 28.57 -15.17
N ASP A 28 -24.24 29.38 -15.65
CA ASP A 28 -24.39 30.23 -16.83
C ASP A 28 -23.60 29.74 -18.06
N GLU A 29 -22.48 29.02 -17.89
CA GLU A 29 -21.51 28.70 -18.94
C GLU A 29 -21.17 27.19 -19.00
N LYS A 30 -22.17 26.34 -19.24
CA LYS A 30 -21.99 24.86 -19.24
C LYS A 30 -20.92 24.34 -20.20
N ASP A 31 -20.67 25.05 -21.30
CA ASP A 31 -19.64 24.67 -22.27
C ASP A 31 -18.22 25.12 -21.92
N ASN A 32 -18.06 25.90 -20.87
CA ASN A 32 -16.76 26.37 -20.40
C ASN A 32 -15.86 25.21 -19.98
N TRP A 33 -14.61 25.22 -20.44
CA TRP A 33 -13.63 24.19 -20.12
C TRP A 33 -13.43 24.02 -18.60
N ARG A 34 -13.56 25.08 -17.80
CA ARG A 34 -13.44 25.02 -16.32
C ARG A 34 -14.56 24.21 -15.70
N VAL A 35 -15.77 24.35 -16.22
CA VAL A 35 -16.96 23.60 -15.78
C VAL A 35 -16.80 22.13 -16.15
N LYS A 36 -16.43 21.86 -17.41
CA LYS A 36 -16.14 20.50 -17.90
C LYS A 36 -15.00 19.83 -17.12
N HIS A 37 -13.95 20.59 -16.79
CA HIS A 37 -12.82 20.09 -16.02
C HIS A 37 -13.19 19.82 -14.55
N LEU A 38 -13.96 20.70 -13.90
CA LEU A 38 -14.48 20.47 -12.55
C LEU A 38 -15.31 19.19 -12.47
N GLU A 39 -16.17 18.96 -13.47
CA GLU A 39 -16.99 17.74 -13.55
C GLU A 39 -16.12 16.51 -13.77
N TYR A 40 -15.14 16.58 -14.69
CA TYR A 40 -14.15 15.52 -14.86
C TYR A 40 -13.46 15.15 -13.54
N LEU A 41 -12.98 16.12 -12.76
CA LEU A 41 -12.32 15.86 -11.48
C LEU A 41 -13.26 15.21 -10.45
N ARG A 42 -14.54 15.57 -10.45
CA ARG A 42 -15.55 14.92 -9.60
C ARG A 42 -15.79 13.47 -10.01
N VAL A 43 -15.91 13.21 -11.31
CA VAL A 43 -16.03 11.85 -11.83
C VAL A 43 -14.80 11.02 -11.47
N GLN A 44 -13.59 11.58 -11.56
CA GLN A 44 -12.37 10.89 -11.14
C GLN A 44 -12.41 10.47 -9.65
N LEU A 45 -12.87 11.36 -8.76
CA LEU A 45 -13.03 11.02 -7.33
C LEU A 45 -14.08 9.93 -7.10
N LEU A 46 -15.17 9.93 -7.88
CA LEU A 46 -16.21 8.91 -7.82
C LEU A 46 -15.66 7.55 -8.28
N VAL A 47 -14.95 7.51 -9.41
CA VAL A 47 -14.29 6.30 -9.92
C VAL A 47 -13.26 5.78 -8.91
N GLU A 48 -12.47 6.65 -8.30
CA GLU A 48 -11.50 6.26 -7.25
C GLU A 48 -12.23 5.61 -6.05
N LYS A 49 -13.34 6.20 -5.60
CA LYS A 49 -14.17 5.65 -4.51
C LYS A 49 -14.78 4.29 -4.87
N GLU A 50 -15.35 4.15 -6.06
CA GLU A 50 -15.89 2.88 -6.54
C GLU A 50 -14.79 1.82 -6.62
N THR A 51 -13.61 2.20 -7.11
CA THR A 51 -12.45 1.29 -7.20
C THR A 51 -11.98 0.84 -5.80
N LEU A 52 -11.98 1.73 -4.81
CA LEU A 52 -11.66 1.37 -3.42
C LEU A 52 -12.68 0.37 -2.85
N GLN A 53 -13.97 0.59 -3.10
CA GLN A 53 -15.01 -0.35 -2.71
C GLN A 53 -14.81 -1.71 -3.38
N GLU A 54 -14.52 -1.76 -4.68
CA GLU A 54 -14.19 -3.02 -5.37
C GLU A 54 -12.98 -3.72 -4.74
N ILE A 55 -11.93 -2.98 -4.35
CA ILE A 55 -10.77 -3.55 -3.66
C ILE A 55 -11.20 -4.21 -2.33
N GLN A 56 -12.06 -3.57 -1.55
CA GLN A 56 -12.58 -4.12 -0.29
C GLN A 56 -13.34 -5.44 -0.50
N HIS A 57 -13.94 -5.68 -1.66
CA HIS A 57 -14.64 -6.95 -1.96
C HIS A 57 -13.69 -8.14 -2.09
N TYR A 58 -12.41 -7.91 -2.40
CA TYR A 58 -11.40 -8.98 -2.36
C TYR A 58 -11.03 -9.39 -0.92
N ALA A 59 -11.58 -8.71 0.09
CA ALA A 59 -11.35 -8.98 1.50
C ALA A 59 -9.86 -9.06 1.83
N LEU A 60 -9.07 -8.04 1.44
CA LEU A 60 -7.67 -7.91 1.89
C LEU A 60 -7.60 -8.00 3.42
N CYS A 61 -6.61 -8.72 3.95
CA CYS A 61 -6.29 -8.67 5.38
C CYS A 61 -4.99 -7.91 5.65
N ALA A 62 -4.76 -7.57 6.90
CA ALA A 62 -3.56 -6.89 7.34
C ALA A 62 -2.28 -7.69 7.06
N GLU A 63 -2.35 -9.03 7.07
CA GLU A 63 -1.21 -9.89 6.72
C GLU A 63 -0.84 -9.77 5.24
N ASP A 64 -1.81 -9.67 4.33
CA ASP A 64 -1.54 -9.48 2.90
C ASP A 64 -0.79 -8.16 2.68
N LEU A 65 -1.27 -7.10 3.34
CA LEU A 65 -0.71 -5.75 3.28
C LEU A 65 0.65 -5.67 3.98
N PHE A 66 0.86 -6.44 5.06
CA PHE A 66 2.15 -6.59 5.71
C PHE A 66 3.20 -7.13 4.74
N ILE A 67 2.89 -8.23 4.05
CA ILE A 67 3.82 -8.86 3.11
C ILE A 67 4.18 -7.92 1.96
N LEU A 68 3.18 -7.25 1.37
CA LEU A 68 3.40 -6.26 0.31
C LEU A 68 4.26 -5.08 0.80
N SER A 69 3.96 -4.57 2.00
CA SER A 69 4.67 -3.43 2.59
C SER A 69 6.12 -3.74 2.88
N VAL A 70 6.38 -4.92 3.46
CA VAL A 70 7.73 -5.37 3.80
C VAL A 70 8.56 -5.64 2.54
N TYR A 71 7.96 -6.27 1.53
CA TYR A 71 8.60 -6.46 0.24
C TYR A 71 9.01 -5.12 -0.39
N ILE A 72 8.07 -4.17 -0.50
CA ILE A 72 8.32 -2.82 -1.03
C ILE A 72 9.38 -2.08 -0.20
N PHE A 73 9.35 -2.25 1.12
CA PHE A 73 10.33 -1.67 2.02
C PHE A 73 11.74 -2.16 1.72
N PHE A 74 11.97 -3.49 1.70
CA PHE A 74 13.31 -4.09 1.51
C PHE A 74 13.85 -3.89 0.11
N GLN A 75 12.99 -3.93 -0.91
CA GLN A 75 13.39 -3.64 -2.30
C GLN A 75 13.57 -2.15 -2.57
N ASN A 76 13.36 -1.30 -1.56
CA ASN A 76 13.46 0.16 -1.65
C ASN A 76 12.64 0.76 -2.80
N ILE A 77 11.44 0.20 -3.02
CA ILE A 77 10.54 0.62 -4.09
C ILE A 77 9.85 1.92 -3.68
N ASN A 78 9.98 2.95 -4.51
CA ASN A 78 9.42 4.29 -4.26
C ASN A 78 8.51 4.81 -5.39
N HIS A 79 8.34 4.02 -6.45
CA HIS A 79 7.59 4.31 -7.66
C HIS A 79 6.69 3.14 -8.04
N HIS A 80 5.73 3.38 -8.94
CA HIS A 80 4.82 2.34 -9.43
C HIS A 80 5.58 1.23 -10.16
N ILE A 81 5.25 -0.02 -9.87
CA ILE A 81 5.87 -1.20 -10.49
C ILE A 81 4.84 -1.93 -11.34
N PRO A 82 5.19 -2.43 -12.54
CA PRO A 82 4.33 -3.33 -13.29
C PRO A 82 3.95 -4.59 -12.49
N LYS A 83 2.67 -4.96 -12.53
CA LYS A 83 2.10 -6.11 -11.80
C LYS A 83 2.92 -7.41 -11.95
N ASP A 84 3.35 -7.73 -13.17
CA ASP A 84 4.15 -8.94 -13.43
C ASP A 84 5.52 -8.89 -12.75
N LYS A 85 6.18 -7.73 -12.74
CA LYS A 85 7.48 -7.54 -12.06
C LYS A 85 7.33 -7.67 -10.55
N LEU A 86 6.26 -7.08 -9.98
CA LEU A 86 5.95 -7.20 -8.55
C LEU A 86 5.74 -8.68 -8.19
N ARG A 87 4.93 -9.40 -8.98
CA ARG A 87 4.64 -10.82 -8.74
C ARG A 87 5.88 -11.69 -8.81
N GLN A 88 6.71 -11.50 -9.84
CA GLN A 88 7.97 -12.22 -9.99
C GLN A 88 8.89 -11.94 -8.79
N GLY A 89 9.12 -10.68 -8.46
CA GLY A 89 10.01 -10.30 -7.37
C GLY A 89 9.49 -10.74 -6.00
N LEU A 90 8.17 -10.73 -5.77
CA LEU A 90 7.57 -11.22 -4.53
C LEU A 90 7.73 -12.74 -4.39
N ARG A 91 7.64 -13.49 -5.51
CA ARG A 91 7.91 -14.93 -5.52
C ARG A 91 9.37 -15.25 -5.20
N GLU A 92 10.30 -14.52 -5.81
CA GLU A 92 11.73 -14.64 -5.50
C GLU A 92 12.03 -14.26 -4.05
N PHE A 93 11.38 -13.22 -3.54
CA PHE A 93 11.49 -12.78 -2.15
C PHE A 93 10.98 -13.84 -1.16
N ALA A 94 9.85 -14.48 -1.44
CA ALA A 94 9.27 -15.52 -0.60
C ALA A 94 10.12 -16.80 -0.53
N LEU A 95 10.76 -17.16 -1.65
CA LEU A 95 11.55 -18.39 -1.78
C LEU A 95 13.02 -18.23 -1.32
N HIS A 96 13.44 -17.01 -0.99
CA HIS A 96 14.82 -16.76 -0.64
C HIS A 96 15.16 -17.41 0.71
N VAL A 97 16.11 -18.35 0.70
CA VAL A 97 16.59 -18.96 1.93
C VAL A 97 17.59 -18.03 2.57
N ARG A 98 17.29 -17.59 3.79
CA ARG A 98 18.14 -16.72 4.60
C ARG A 98 18.60 -17.45 5.85
N ALA A 99 19.82 -17.15 6.30
CA ALA A 99 20.43 -17.73 7.49
C ALA A 99 21.09 -16.63 8.32
N GLY A 100 21.08 -16.79 9.64
CA GLY A 100 21.59 -15.81 10.61
C GLY A 100 20.76 -15.83 11.89
N VAL A 101 21.29 -15.25 12.96
CA VAL A 101 20.59 -15.16 14.26
C VAL A 101 19.42 -14.17 14.15
N GLU A 102 19.58 -13.13 13.34
CA GLU A 102 18.58 -12.10 13.04
C GLU A 102 17.30 -12.71 12.43
N TYR A 103 17.47 -13.77 11.64
CA TYR A 103 16.36 -14.47 11.02
C TYR A 103 15.57 -15.32 12.00
N GLN A 104 16.06 -15.57 13.22
CA GLN A 104 15.30 -16.24 14.28
C GLN A 104 14.28 -15.32 14.95
N HIS A 105 14.36 -14.00 14.75
CA HIS A 105 13.44 -13.03 15.31
C HIS A 105 12.02 -13.17 14.73
N ASP A 106 10.98 -12.94 15.54
CA ASP A 106 9.56 -13.08 15.16
C ASP A 106 9.19 -12.29 13.89
N PHE A 107 9.65 -11.03 13.78
CA PHE A 107 9.56 -10.23 12.55
C PHE A 107 10.00 -11.00 11.29
N ALA A 108 11.16 -11.66 11.32
CA ALA A 108 11.67 -12.43 10.19
C ALA A 108 10.82 -13.68 9.91
N GLN A 109 10.36 -14.36 10.97
CA GLN A 109 9.48 -15.53 10.88
C GLN A 109 8.11 -15.21 10.27
N ARG A 110 7.65 -13.95 10.38
CA ARG A 110 6.43 -13.46 9.73
C ARG A 110 6.60 -13.25 8.22
N ILE A 111 7.83 -13.22 7.72
CA ILE A 111 8.15 -12.92 6.31
C ILE A 111 8.60 -14.19 5.59
N TRP A 112 9.56 -14.92 6.17
CA TRP A 112 10.16 -16.09 5.54
C TRP A 112 9.92 -17.36 6.34
N SER A 113 9.84 -18.49 5.62
CA SER A 113 9.84 -19.81 6.25
C SER A 113 11.24 -20.13 6.78
N LEU A 114 11.39 -20.34 8.09
CA LEU A 114 12.64 -20.87 8.64
C LEU A 114 12.62 -22.40 8.63
N ARG A 115 13.79 -22.99 8.36
CA ARG A 115 14.06 -24.37 8.77
C ARG A 115 14.36 -24.34 10.27
N MET A 116 13.36 -24.63 11.09
CA MET A 116 13.62 -25.18 12.42
C MET A 116 14.11 -26.62 12.21
N GLY A 117 15.00 -27.15 13.06
CA GLY A 117 15.59 -28.49 12.90
C GLY A 117 14.57 -29.63 12.69
N ASP A 118 15.10 -30.80 12.30
CA ASP A 118 14.42 -31.97 11.69
C ASP A 118 13.42 -31.61 10.58
N GLU A 119 13.64 -32.21 9.40
CA GLU A 119 13.15 -31.79 8.08
C GLU A 119 11.62 -31.73 7.86
N SER A 120 10.79 -31.81 8.90
CA SER A 120 9.35 -32.03 8.80
C SER A 120 8.45 -30.81 8.96
N ASN A 121 8.89 -29.68 9.55
CA ASN A 121 7.98 -28.54 9.83
C ASN A 121 8.50 -27.19 9.30
N LYS A 122 8.31 -26.96 8.00
CA LYS A 122 8.40 -25.61 7.42
C LYS A 122 7.08 -24.87 7.64
N LYS A 123 7.04 -23.88 8.54
CA LYS A 123 5.93 -22.92 8.58
C LYS A 123 6.13 -21.91 7.45
N ILE A 124 5.50 -22.15 6.31
CA ILE A 124 5.54 -21.23 5.16
C ILE A 124 4.54 -20.10 5.42
N VAL A 125 5.03 -18.86 5.39
CA VAL A 125 4.18 -17.66 5.41
C VAL A 125 3.27 -17.70 4.18
N ASN A 126 1.98 -17.44 4.36
CA ASN A 126 0.99 -17.64 3.30
C ASN A 126 1.02 -16.51 2.25
N TYR A 127 1.95 -16.59 1.30
CA TYR A 127 2.01 -15.69 0.14
C TYR A 127 0.91 -15.99 -0.90
N TYR A 128 0.27 -17.16 -0.84
CA TYR A 128 -0.70 -17.59 -1.86
C TYR A 128 -1.88 -16.62 -1.96
N ARG A 129 -2.41 -16.16 -0.83
CA ARG A 129 -3.49 -15.18 -0.78
C ARG A 129 -3.10 -13.85 -1.44
N VAL A 130 -1.88 -13.37 -1.20
CA VAL A 130 -1.37 -12.15 -1.85
C VAL A 130 -1.30 -12.32 -3.36
N PHE A 131 -0.81 -13.47 -3.85
CA PHE A 131 -0.77 -13.74 -5.29
C PHE A 131 -2.17 -13.82 -5.89
N ASP A 132 -3.10 -14.50 -5.24
CA ASP A 132 -4.50 -14.61 -5.70
C ASP A 132 -5.18 -13.25 -5.78
N VAL A 133 -4.98 -12.39 -4.78
CA VAL A 133 -5.51 -11.03 -4.81
C VAL A 133 -4.87 -10.24 -5.93
N LEU A 134 -3.52 -10.24 -6.02
CA LEU A 134 -2.81 -9.56 -7.08
C LEU A 134 -3.36 -9.96 -8.44
N ASP A 135 -3.47 -11.25 -8.74
CA ASP A 135 -3.93 -11.76 -10.04
C ASP A 135 -5.34 -11.27 -10.40
N ARG A 136 -6.26 -11.12 -9.43
CA ARG A 136 -7.63 -10.63 -9.65
C ARG A 136 -7.74 -9.12 -9.87
N LEU A 137 -6.81 -8.32 -9.34
CA LEU A 137 -6.91 -6.87 -9.45
C LEU A 137 -6.81 -6.40 -10.90
N SER A 138 -7.74 -5.51 -11.28
CA SER A 138 -7.61 -4.71 -12.50
C SER A 138 -6.41 -3.76 -12.42
N ALA A 139 -6.01 -3.18 -13.55
CA ALA A 139 -4.88 -2.24 -13.57
C ALA A 139 -5.10 -1.03 -12.64
N ALA A 140 -6.33 -0.50 -12.59
CA ALA A 140 -6.68 0.62 -11.72
C ALA A 140 -6.65 0.24 -10.24
N GLN A 141 -7.26 -0.91 -9.91
CA GLN A 141 -7.30 -1.44 -8.54
C GLN A 141 -5.87 -1.72 -8.03
N TYR A 142 -5.04 -2.34 -8.86
CA TYR A 142 -3.64 -2.59 -8.58
C TYR A 142 -2.85 -1.30 -8.33
N ALA A 143 -3.00 -0.30 -9.21
CA ALA A 143 -2.28 0.97 -9.08
C ALA A 143 -2.65 1.71 -7.79
N LEU A 144 -3.94 1.71 -7.42
CA LEU A 144 -4.40 2.30 -6.16
C LEU A 144 -3.83 1.57 -4.94
N LEU A 145 -3.96 0.24 -4.90
CA LEU A 145 -3.45 -0.57 -3.79
C LEU A 145 -1.95 -0.38 -3.59
N ILE A 146 -1.15 -0.56 -4.65
CA ILE A 146 0.31 -0.46 -4.57
C ILE A 146 0.75 0.98 -4.30
N GLY A 147 0.04 1.98 -4.81
CA GLY A 147 0.26 3.38 -4.46
C GLY A 147 0.13 3.60 -2.94
N SER A 148 -0.96 3.11 -2.34
CA SER A 148 -1.15 3.21 -0.89
C SER A 148 -0.09 2.44 -0.09
N VAL A 149 0.35 1.26 -0.55
CA VAL A 149 1.43 0.51 0.11
C VAL A 149 2.75 1.26 0.05
N ILE A 150 3.09 1.87 -1.10
CA ILE A 150 4.31 2.70 -1.23
C ILE A 150 4.24 3.90 -0.27
N ASP A 151 3.08 4.55 -0.19
CA ASP A 151 2.89 5.71 0.71
C ASP A 151 3.00 5.31 2.19
N PHE A 152 2.45 4.16 2.58
CA PHE A 152 2.65 3.58 3.90
C PHE A 152 4.14 3.40 4.20
N VAL A 153 4.87 2.75 3.30
CA VAL A 153 6.31 2.50 3.48
C VAL A 153 7.11 3.81 3.60
N LYS A 154 6.80 4.82 2.78
CA LYS A 154 7.43 6.15 2.87
C LYS A 154 7.17 6.81 4.23
N MET A 155 5.92 6.78 4.70
CA MET A 155 5.53 7.30 6.00
C MET A 155 6.26 6.57 7.13
N THR A 156 6.32 5.25 7.07
CA THR A 156 6.97 4.39 8.07
C THR A 156 8.48 4.63 8.13
N LYS A 157 9.17 4.68 6.97
CA LYS A 157 10.59 5.04 6.90
C LYS A 157 10.85 6.41 7.55
N LYS A 158 10.01 7.41 7.27
CA LYS A 158 10.12 8.75 7.86
C LYS A 158 9.87 8.76 9.38
N LYS A 159 8.82 8.09 9.84
CA LYS A 159 8.40 8.06 11.26
C LYS A 159 9.45 7.39 12.16
N TYR A 160 9.99 6.26 11.71
CA TYR A 160 10.93 5.46 12.49
C TYR A 160 12.40 5.74 12.14
N LYS A 161 12.67 6.63 11.17
CA LYS A 161 14.02 6.97 10.67
C LYS A 161 14.82 5.73 10.26
N ILE A 162 14.15 4.78 9.61
CA ILE A 162 14.76 3.52 9.16
C ILE A 162 15.32 3.69 7.74
N GLU A 163 16.57 3.30 7.54
CA GLU A 163 17.19 3.16 6.21
C GLU A 163 17.11 1.72 5.69
N THR A 164 17.06 1.59 4.36
CA THR A 164 17.12 0.28 3.67
C THR A 164 18.57 0.07 3.24
N LYS A 165 19.35 -0.72 3.98
CA LYS A 165 20.77 -0.96 3.63
C LYS A 165 21.19 -2.42 3.47
N THR A 166 20.34 -3.37 3.83
CA THR A 166 20.45 -4.82 3.59
C THR A 166 19.07 -5.42 3.91
N PHE A 167 18.87 -6.75 3.83
CA PHE A 167 17.68 -7.35 4.42
C PHE A 167 17.79 -7.30 5.95
N LEU A 168 18.04 -8.45 6.61
CA LEU A 168 18.24 -8.49 8.06
C LEU A 168 19.70 -8.74 8.44
N GLU A 169 20.60 -8.97 7.48
CA GLU A 169 22.01 -9.25 7.77
C GLU A 169 22.67 -8.07 8.48
N GLY A 170 23.26 -8.34 9.64
CA GLY A 170 23.98 -7.34 10.44
C GLY A 170 23.06 -6.40 11.22
N LYS A 171 21.75 -6.69 11.29
CA LYS A 171 20.79 -5.93 12.09
C LYS A 171 20.82 -6.34 13.54
N THR A 172 20.85 -5.35 14.42
CA THR A 172 20.73 -5.58 15.86
C THR A 172 19.31 -5.99 16.24
N TRP A 173 19.15 -6.68 17.36
CA TRP A 173 17.82 -7.00 17.92
C TRP A 173 16.96 -5.74 18.12
N GLN A 174 17.56 -4.62 18.53
CA GLN A 174 16.86 -3.35 18.68
C GLN A 174 16.31 -2.81 17.34
N GLU A 175 17.07 -2.95 16.24
CA GLU A 175 16.57 -2.61 14.90
C GLU A 175 15.42 -3.52 14.48
N LEU A 176 15.50 -4.82 14.77
CA LEU A 176 14.43 -5.78 14.45
C LEU A 176 13.15 -5.50 15.25
N PHE A 177 13.24 -5.14 16.53
CA PHE A 177 12.09 -4.66 17.30
C PHE A 177 11.51 -3.36 16.74
N THR A 178 12.36 -2.48 16.22
CA THR A 178 11.89 -1.27 15.54
C THR A 178 11.13 -1.62 14.28
N TYR A 179 11.58 -2.63 13.51
CA TYR A 179 10.88 -3.11 12.32
C TYR A 179 9.54 -3.76 12.67
N ASP A 180 9.52 -4.59 13.71
CA ASP A 180 8.27 -5.22 14.18
C ASP A 180 7.24 -4.17 14.62
N LYS A 181 7.67 -3.13 15.34
CA LYS A 181 6.82 -2.00 15.71
C LYS A 181 6.36 -1.20 14.50
N ALA A 182 7.25 -0.97 13.53
CA ALA A 182 6.99 -0.19 12.32
C ALA A 182 6.00 -0.87 11.37
N PHE A 183 6.02 -2.21 11.31
CA PHE A 183 5.13 -3.05 10.49
C PHE A 183 4.23 -3.93 11.36
N SER A 184 3.85 -3.43 12.53
CA SER A 184 2.88 -4.12 13.39
C SER A 184 1.53 -4.18 12.67
N ILE A 185 0.79 -5.28 12.87
CA ILE A 185 -0.53 -5.47 12.25
C ILE A 185 -1.45 -4.28 12.57
N LYS A 186 -1.45 -3.81 13.82
CA LYS A 186 -2.18 -2.61 14.24
C LYS A 186 -1.81 -1.36 13.43
N ALA A 187 -0.52 -1.11 13.18
CA ALA A 187 -0.10 0.06 12.39
C ALA A 187 -0.51 -0.03 10.93
N ILE A 188 -0.59 -1.25 10.39
CA ILE A 188 -1.09 -1.52 9.04
C ILE A 188 -2.60 -1.30 9.01
N GLU A 189 -3.36 -1.91 9.92
CA GLU A 189 -4.82 -1.72 10.06
C GLU A 189 -5.17 -0.24 10.15
N GLU A 190 -4.61 0.49 11.12
CA GLU A 190 -4.86 1.92 11.31
C GLU A 190 -4.60 2.74 10.03
N TYR A 191 -3.54 2.43 9.28
CA TYR A 191 -3.24 3.13 8.04
C TYR A 191 -4.22 2.78 6.92
N PHE A 192 -4.42 1.49 6.63
CA PHE A 192 -5.20 1.07 5.48
C PHE A 192 -6.70 1.19 5.69
N GLU A 193 -7.20 1.16 6.93
CA GLU A 193 -8.56 1.59 7.29
C GLU A 193 -8.76 3.08 7.00
N SER A 194 -7.78 3.93 7.37
CA SER A 194 -7.83 5.37 7.05
C SER A 194 -7.78 5.69 5.56
N LYS A 195 -7.38 4.71 4.73
CA LYS A 195 -7.38 4.76 3.26
C LYS A 195 -8.58 4.06 2.62
N GLU A 196 -9.53 3.58 3.43
CA GLU A 196 -10.69 2.82 2.97
C GLU A 196 -10.30 1.57 2.15
N LEU A 197 -9.13 0.98 2.43
CA LEU A 197 -8.66 -0.27 1.80
C LEU A 197 -8.91 -1.50 2.68
N LEU A 198 -8.99 -1.29 4.00
CA LEU A 198 -9.50 -2.26 4.97
C LEU A 198 -10.84 -1.76 5.54
N LYS A 199 -11.61 -2.69 6.10
CA LYS A 199 -12.89 -2.42 6.75
C LYS A 199 -12.71 -2.16 8.24
#